data_AF-A0A7Y8HPW9-F1
#
_entry.id   AF-A0A7Y8HPW9-F1
#
_cell.length_a   1.000
_cell.length_b   1.000
_cell.length_c   1.000
_cell.angle_alpha   90.00
_cell.angle_beta   90.00
_cell.angle_gamma   90.00
#
_symmetry.space_group_name_H-M   'P 1'
#
loop_
_entity.id
_entity.type
_entity.pdbx_description
1 polymer ?
#
loop_
_entity_poly.entity_id
_entity_poly.type
_entity_poly.pdbx_seq_one_letter_code
_entity_poly.pdbx_strand_id
1 'polypeptide(L)' 'MIGAISSALSGLIAFSTQINVTAHNIANVSTDGFTTSRTEFVAVESTRDDSTE' A
#
# COMPACT_ATOMS: atom_id res chain seq x y z
N MET A 1 -17.76 -4.94 -13.92
CA MET A 1 -17.89 -3.88 -12.90
C MET A 1 -17.26 -4.27 -11.55
N ILE A 2 -17.39 -5.50 -11.06
CA ILE A 2 -16.75 -5.97 -9.81
C ILE A 2 -15.23 -5.74 -9.76
N GLY A 3 -14.50 -5.97 -10.86
CA GLY A 3 -13.04 -5.77 -10.91
C GLY A 3 -12.57 -4.31 -10.73
N ALA A 4 -13.41 -3.34 -11.11
CA ALA A 4 -13.10 -1.92 -10.90
C ALA A 4 -13.27 -1.52 -9.43
N ILE A 5 -14.30 -2.08 -8.77
CA ILE A 5 -14.56 -1.86 -7.33
C ILE A 5 -13.44 -2.48 -6.48
N SER A 6 -12.99 -3.70 -6.81
CA SER A 6 -11.89 -4.35 -6.09
C SER A 6 -10.58 -3.59 -6.25
N SER A 7 -10.30 -3.06 -7.46
CA SER A 7 -9.11 -2.24 -7.71
C SER A 7 -9.17 -0.90 -6.95
N ALA A 8 -10.32 -0.23 -6.96
CA ALA A 8 -10.52 1.01 -6.21
C ALA A 8 -10.41 0.78 -4.69
N LEU A 9 -10.99 -0.30 -4.18
CA LEU A 9 -10.87 -0.68 -2.77
C LEU A 9 -9.43 -1.01 -2.39
N SER A 10 -8.70 -1.74 -3.23
CA SER A 10 -7.27 -2.02 -3.03
C SER A 10 -6.45 -0.74 -2.97
N GLY A 11 -6.67 0.19 -3.90
CA GLY A 11 -6.02 1.50 -3.90
C GLY A 11 -6.36 2.33 -2.66
N LEU A 12 -7.61 2.31 -2.21
CA LEU A 12 -8.05 3.02 -1.00
C LEU A 12 -7.38 2.47 0.26
N ILE A 13 -7.30 1.14 0.40
CA ILE A 13 -6.62 0.49 1.52
C ILE A 13 -5.14 0.83 1.48
N ALA A 14 -4.50 0.74 0.31
CA ALA A 14 -3.08 1.07 0.16
C ALA A 14 -2.80 2.53 0.54
N PHE A 15 -3.68 3.46 0.14
CA PHE A 15 -3.58 4.86 0.52
C PHE A 15 -3.77 5.10 2.02
N SER A 16 -4.71 4.38 2.66
CA SER A 16 -4.90 4.43 4.11
C SER A 16 -3.62 4.04 4.87
N THR A 17 -2.95 2.98 4.43
CA THR A 17 -1.65 2.56 4.99
C THR A 17 -0.58 3.64 4.83
N GLN A 18 -0.52 4.28 3.66
CA GLN A 18 0.42 5.39 3.41
C GLN A 18 0.19 6.57 4.36
N ILE A 19 -1.06 6.96 4.59
CA ILE A 19 -1.39 8.02 5.56
C ILE A 19 -0.95 7.61 6.96
N ASN A 20 -1.17 6.36 7.36
CA ASN A 20 -0.79 5.87 8.68
C ASN A 20 0.73 5.97 8.91
N VAL A 21 1.55 5.52 7.95
CA VAL A 21 3.01 5.64 8.04
C VAL A 21 3.46 7.09 8.08
N THR A 22 2.86 7.95 7.26
CA THR A 22 3.15 9.39 7.29
C THR A 22 2.80 10.01 8.64
N ALA A 23 1.62 9.70 9.19
CA ALA A 23 1.20 10.18 10.50
C ALA A 23 2.13 9.68 11.62
N HIS A 24 2.56 8.42 11.54
CA HIS A 24 3.51 7.84 12.49
C HIS A 24 4.86 8.55 12.44
N ASN A 25 5.38 8.86 11.24
CA ASN A 25 6.62 9.61 11.10
C ASN A 25 6.50 11.03 11.66
N ILE A 26 5.37 11.71 11.39
CA ILE A 26 5.11 13.07 11.90
C ILE A 26 5.02 13.05 13.44
N ALA A 27 4.32 12.07 14.00
CA ALA A 27 4.15 11.94 15.45
C ALA A 27 5.49 11.74 16.19
N ASN A 28 6.43 11.03 15.57
CA ASN A 28 7.72 10.70 16.16
C ASN A 28 8.87 11.61 15.69
N VAL A 29 8.58 12.73 15.03
CA VAL A 29 9.61 13.64 14.49
C VAL A 29 10.52 14.25 15.58
N SER A 30 10.02 14.35 16.81
CA SER A 30 10.75 14.91 17.95
C SER A 30 11.34 13.82 18.87
N THR A 31 11.30 12.55 18.47
CA THR A 31 11.87 11.45 19.24
C THR A 31 13.32 11.23 18.83
N ASP A 32 14.24 11.38 19.78
CA ASP A 32 15.66 11.16 19.55
C ASP A 32 15.94 9.71 19.10
N GLY A 33 16.69 9.55 18.00
CA GLY A 33 17.03 8.25 17.43
C GLY A 33 15.90 7.60 16.59
N PHE A 34 14.79 8.30 16.33
CA PHE A 34 13.72 7.76 15.50
C PHE A 34 14.14 7.64 14.02
N THR A 35 13.84 6.48 13.42
CA THR A 35 14.08 6.20 11.99
C THR A 35 12.76 6.23 11.23
N THR A 36 12.67 7.09 10.23
CA THR A 36 11.50 7.24 9.37
C THR A 36 11.22 5.97 8.56
N SER A 37 9.94 5.61 8.45
CA SER A 37 9.48 4.50 7.62
C SER A 37 8.78 5.03 6.35
N ARG A 38 8.80 4.25 5.27
CA ARG A 38 8.07 4.58 4.03
C ARG A 38 7.34 3.35 3.50
N THR A 39 6.17 3.58 2.92
CA THR A 39 5.43 2.56 2.17
C THR A 39 5.78 2.61 0.70
N GLU A 40 5.80 1.44 0.07
CA GLU A 40 6.01 1.26 -1.36
C GLU A 40 4.81 0.52 -1.95
N PHE A 41 4.30 1.01 -3.07
CA PHE A 41 3.20 0.36 -3.77
C PHE A 41 3.77 -0.62 -4.79
N VAL A 42 3.42 -1.89 -4.66
CA VAL A 42 3.80 -2.95 -5.60
C VAL A 42 2.56 -3.39 -6.36
N ALA A 43 2.63 -3.40 -7.69
CA ALA A 43 1.55 -3.90 -8.52
C ALA A 43 1.49 -5.44 -8.39
N VAL A 44 0.31 -5.98 -8.11
CA VAL A 44 0.07 -7.42 -8.18
C VAL A 44 -0.19 -7.78 -9.64
N GLU A 45 0.77 -8.44 -10.28
CA GLU A 45 0.56 -9.07 -11.58
C GLU A 45 -0.40 -10.25 -11.39
N SER A 46 -1.58 -10.18 -12.01
CA SER A 46 -2.50 -11.31 -12.04
C SER A 46 -2.00 -12.30 -13.10
N THR A 47 -1.00 -13.12 -12.75
CA THR A 47 -0.55 -14.23 -13.59
C THR A 47 -1.75 -15.16 -13.82
N ARG A 48 -2.41 -15.03 -14.98
CA ARG A 48 -3.29 -16.08 -15.48
C ARG A 48 -2.36 -17.18 -15.94
N ASP A 49 -2.34 -18.26 -15.18
CA ASP A 49 -1.68 -19.50 -15.57
C ASP A 49 -2.48 -20.09 -16.75
N ASP A 50 -2.25 -19.57 -17.96
CA ASP A 50 -2.71 -20.18 -19.21
C ASP A 50 -1.74 -21.31 -19.56
N SER A 51 -1.75 -22.35 -18.72
CA SER A 51 -1.15 -23.63 -19.03
C SER A 51 -2.09 -24.34 -20.01
N THR A 52 -1.95 -24.02 -21.30
CA THR A 52 -2.39 -24.89 -22.38
C THR A 52 -1.57 -26.18 -22.32
N GLU A 53 -2.19 -27.27 -21.85
CA GLU A 53 -1.89 -28.64 -22.32
C GLU A 53 -3.15 -29.52 -22.26
#